data_AF-A0A506QJU9-F1
#
_entry.id   AF-A0A506QJU9-F1
#
_cell.length_a   1.000
_cell.length_b   1.000
_cell.length_c   1.000
_cell.angle_alpha   90.00
_cell.angle_beta   90.00
_cell.angle_gamma   90.00
#
_symmetry.space_group_name_H-M   'P 1'
#
loop_
_entity.id
_entity.type
_entity.pdbx_description
1 polymer ?
#
loop_
_entity_poly.entity_id
_entity_poly.type
_entity_poly.pdbx_seq_one_letter_code
_entity_poly.pdbx_strand_id
1 'polypeptide(L)'
;MSDSTETKTKTEYLRDVTSQLKEMRHYAQTNTETLSSHWLAFDAGEYKDKTNADRIDALLNKQGKLLEDLDAAIQDIEIEINHSEQES
;
A
#
# COMPACT_ATOMS: atom_id res chain seq x y z
N MET A 1 11.51 -37.20 -10.01
CA MET A 1 10.72 -35.98 -10.20
C MET A 1 11.71 -34.84 -10.17
N SER A 2 12.13 -34.34 -11.32
CA SER A 2 12.96 -33.13 -11.37
C SER A 2 12.01 -31.96 -11.28
N ASP A 3 11.86 -31.38 -10.10
CA ASP A 3 11.27 -30.05 -9.95
C ASP A 3 12.28 -29.04 -10.52
N SER A 4 12.33 -28.94 -11.84
CA SER A 4 12.94 -27.81 -12.52
C SER A 4 12.07 -26.60 -12.21
N THR A 5 12.46 -25.87 -11.17
CA THR A 5 11.95 -24.53 -10.87
C THR A 5 12.44 -23.62 -11.99
N GLU A 6 11.65 -23.50 -13.05
CA GLU A 6 11.86 -22.43 -14.03
C GLU A 6 11.85 -21.11 -13.27
N THR A 7 12.99 -20.44 -13.30
CA THR A 7 13.14 -19.14 -12.66
C THR A 7 12.35 -18.14 -13.48
N LYS A 8 11.38 -17.47 -12.83
CA LYS A 8 10.55 -16.44 -13.47
C LYS A 8 11.43 -15.41 -14.18
N THR A 9 10.98 -14.98 -15.35
CA THR A 9 11.57 -13.80 -16.00
C THR A 9 11.37 -12.57 -15.11
N LYS A 10 12.22 -11.55 -15.29
CA LYS A 10 12.09 -10.30 -14.54
C LYS A 10 10.69 -9.70 -14.68
N THR A 11 10.13 -9.68 -15.88
CA THR A 11 8.79 -9.14 -16.16
C THR A 11 7.69 -9.92 -15.43
N GLU A 12 7.76 -11.26 -15.39
CA GLU A 12 6.82 -12.07 -14.62
C GLU A 12 6.90 -11.78 -13.12
N TYR A 13 8.12 -11.66 -12.58
CA TYR A 13 8.31 -11.31 -11.17
C TYR A 13 7.78 -9.91 -10.85
N LEU A 14 8.01 -8.92 -11.72
CA LEU A 14 7.47 -7.56 -11.55
C LEU A 14 5.93 -7.56 -11.55
N ARG A 15 5.28 -8.38 -12.39
CA ARG A 15 3.81 -8.52 -12.36
C ARG A 15 3.31 -9.08 -11.02
N ASP A 16 4.01 -10.07 -10.45
CA ASP A 16 3.66 -10.61 -9.13
C ASP A 16 3.80 -9.54 -8.04
N VAL A 17 4.91 -8.80 -8.05
CA VAL A 17 5.17 -7.71 -7.10
C VAL A 17 4.08 -6.66 -7.21
N THR A 18 3.73 -6.21 -8.42
CA THR A 18 2.64 -5.25 -8.64
C THR A 18 1.31 -5.75 -8.09
N SER A 19 0.99 -7.04 -8.24
CA SER A 19 -0.22 -7.62 -7.66
C SER A 19 -0.23 -7.51 -6.13
N GLN A 20 0.89 -7.85 -5.47
CA GLN A 20 1.03 -7.76 -4.02
C GLN A 20 0.95 -6.31 -3.53
N LEU A 21 1.58 -5.37 -4.24
CA LEU A 21 1.52 -3.95 -3.90
C LEU A 21 0.08 -3.41 -4.03
N LYS A 22 -0.69 -3.85 -5.02
CA LYS A 22 -2.12 -3.48 -5.16
C LYS A 22 -2.96 -3.98 -3.98
N GLU A 23 -2.70 -5.19 -3.48
CA GLU A 23 -3.33 -5.70 -2.26
C GLU A 23 -2.94 -4.85 -1.04
N MET A 24 -1.65 -4.57 -0.87
CA MET A 24 -1.15 -3.70 0.21
C MET A 24 -1.80 -2.31 0.15
N ARG A 25 -1.99 -1.76 -1.05
CA ARG A 25 -2.65 -0.47 -1.26
C ARG A 25 -4.10 -0.48 -0.79
N HIS A 26 -4.84 -1.55 -1.09
CA HIS A 26 -6.20 -1.72 -0.61
C HIS A 26 -6.28 -1.79 0.92
N TYR A 27 -5.36 -2.52 1.56
CA TYR A 27 -5.25 -2.53 3.01
C TYR A 27 -4.85 -1.17 3.58
N ALA A 28 -3.93 -0.46 2.92
CA ALA A 28 -3.52 0.88 3.33
C ALA A 28 -4.69 1.86 3.33
N GLN A 29 -5.53 1.82 2.29
CA GLN A 29 -6.76 2.59 2.23
C GLN A 29 -7.71 2.23 3.38
N THR A 30 -7.99 0.94 3.58
CA THR A 30 -8.87 0.48 4.67
C THR A 30 -8.37 0.91 6.06
N ASN A 31 -7.04 0.90 6.25
CA ASN A 31 -6.41 1.39 7.47
C ASN A 31 -6.60 2.90 7.65
N THR A 32 -6.50 3.72 6.58
CA THR A 32 -6.77 5.16 6.69
C THR A 32 -8.20 5.44 7.13
N GLU A 33 -9.18 4.69 6.62
CA GLU A 33 -10.60 4.83 7.00
C GLU A 33 -10.80 4.48 8.48
N THR A 34 -10.20 3.37 8.92
CA THR A 34 -10.25 2.91 10.31
C THR A 34 -9.59 3.90 11.28
N LEU A 35 -8.37 4.35 10.95
CA LEU A 35 -7.63 5.32 11.76
C LEU A 35 -8.36 6.67 11.82
N SER A 36 -8.97 7.13 10.72
CA SER A 36 -9.77 8.36 10.70
C SER A 36 -10.98 8.27 11.63
N SER A 37 -11.67 7.12 11.64
CA SER A 37 -12.79 6.87 12.56
C SER A 37 -12.36 6.94 14.03
N HIS A 38 -11.25 6.28 14.38
CA HIS A 38 -10.71 6.33 15.74
C HIS A 38 -10.23 7.73 16.13
N TRP A 39 -9.57 8.44 15.22
CA TRP A 39 -9.15 9.82 15.46
C TRP A 39 -10.34 10.71 15.77
N LEU A 40 -11.41 10.63 14.97
CA LEU A 40 -12.65 11.39 15.20
C LEU A 40 -13.28 11.05 16.56
N ALA A 41 -13.31 9.77 16.96
CA ALA A 41 -13.87 9.36 18.24
C ALA A 41 -13.09 9.97 19.44
N PHE A 42 -11.77 10.07 19.33
CA PHE A 42 -10.92 10.65 20.38
C PHE A 42 -10.87 12.19 20.37
N ASP A 43 -10.79 12.82 19.20
CA ASP A 43 -10.63 14.28 19.08
C ASP A 43 -11.96 15.02 19.22
N ALA A 44 -12.87 14.79 18.27
CA ALA A 44 -14.12 15.51 18.16
C ALA A 44 -15.31 14.79 18.83
N GLY A 45 -15.18 13.48 19.04
CA GLY A 45 -16.23 12.57 19.46
C GLY A 45 -16.37 12.40 20.97
N GLU A 46 -16.86 11.22 21.35
CA GLU A 46 -17.34 10.89 22.68
C GLU A 46 -16.25 10.85 23.76
N TYR A 47 -14.99 10.59 23.39
CA TYR A 47 -13.92 10.36 24.38
C TYR A 47 -13.16 11.63 24.76
N LYS A 48 -13.08 12.63 23.87
CA LYS A 48 -12.35 13.89 24.10
C LYS A 48 -10.93 13.68 24.66
N ASP A 49 -10.24 12.63 24.20
CA ASP A 49 -8.90 12.25 24.65
C ASP A 49 -7.85 12.73 23.64
N LYS A 50 -7.32 13.92 23.90
CA LYS A 50 -6.30 14.53 23.05
C LYS A 50 -5.03 13.69 22.91
N THR A 51 -4.62 12.99 23.97
CA THR A 51 -3.36 12.22 23.92
C THR A 51 -3.48 11.04 22.97
N ASN A 52 -4.62 10.33 23.01
CA ASN A 52 -4.86 9.25 22.07
C ASN A 52 -5.22 9.75 20.67
N ALA A 53 -5.92 10.89 20.55
CA ALA A 53 -6.14 11.54 19.25
C ALA A 53 -4.79 11.85 18.55
N ASP A 54 -3.85 12.50 19.23
CA ASP A 54 -2.54 12.85 18.66
C ASP A 54 -1.74 11.59 18.27
N ARG A 55 -1.87 10.47 19.02
CA ARG A 55 -1.26 9.18 18.66
C ARG A 55 -1.86 8.58 17.39
N ILE A 56 -3.19 8.58 17.26
CA ILE A 56 -3.87 8.03 16.09
C ILE A 56 -3.62 8.92 14.87
N ASP A 57 -3.59 10.24 15.02
CA ASP A 57 -3.25 11.19 13.96
C ASP A 57 -1.85 10.91 13.39
N ALA A 58 -0.86 10.66 14.26
CA ALA A 58 0.49 10.30 13.83
C ALA A 58 0.53 9.00 13.02
N LEU A 59 -0.33 8.02 13.35
CA LEU A 59 -0.47 6.78 12.58
C LEU A 59 -1.20 7.03 11.26
N LEU A 60 -2.28 7.83 11.27
CA LEU A 60 -3.06 8.18 10.09
C LEU A 60 -2.20 8.87 9.04
N ASN A 61 -1.37 9.84 9.44
CA ASN A 61 -0.44 10.52 8.54
C ASN A 61 0.58 9.56 7.91
N LYS A 62 1.14 8.62 8.68
CA LYS A 62 2.05 7.59 8.14
C LYS A 62 1.34 6.64 7.17
N GLN A 63 0.10 6.26 7.49
CA GLN A 63 -0.69 5.36 6.67
C GLN A 63 -1.10 6.04 5.34
N GLY A 64 -1.45 7.32 5.38
CA GLY A 64 -1.71 8.14 4.20
C GLY A 64 -0.48 8.26 3.31
N LYS A 65 0.70 8.51 3.90
CA LYS A 65 1.95 8.55 3.13
C LYS A 65 2.28 7.21 2.48
N LEU A 66 2.11 6.10 3.20
CA LEU A 66 2.30 4.76 2.64
C LEU A 66 1.35 4.48 1.47
N LEU A 67 0.09 4.93 1.56
CA LEU A 67 -0.88 4.78 0.47
C LEU A 67 -0.39 5.50 -0.81
N GLU A 68 0.02 6.76 -0.69
CA GLU A 68 0.59 7.53 -1.80
C GLU A 68 1.83 6.87 -2.40
N ASP A 69 2.75 6.39 -1.54
CA ASP A 69 3.99 5.76 -1.98
C ASP A 69 3.73 4.41 -2.67
N LEU A 70 2.73 3.66 -2.22
CA LEU A 70 2.29 2.44 -2.90
C LEU A 70 1.70 2.74 -4.28
N ASP A 71 0.86 3.77 -4.40
CA ASP A 71 0.30 4.20 -5.69
C ASP A 71 1.42 4.57 -6.69
N ALA A 72 2.39 5.38 -6.24
CA ALA A 72 3.52 5.78 -7.07
C ALA A 72 4.38 4.59 -7.52
N ALA A 73 4.75 3.71 -6.58
CA ALA A 73 5.57 2.54 -6.89
C ALA A 73 4.87 1.58 -7.85
N ILE A 74 3.56 1.37 -7.71
CA ILE A 74 2.77 0.56 -8.62
C ILE A 74 2.83 1.14 -10.04
N GLN A 75 2.63 2.46 -10.19
CA GLN A 75 2.66 3.12 -11.49
C GLN A 75 4.03 3.00 -12.16
N ASP A 76 5.11 3.24 -11.43
CA ASP A 76 6.47 3.15 -11.96
C ASP A 76 6.80 1.74 -12.44
N ILE A 77 6.41 0.71 -11.67
CA ILE A 77 6.65 -0.70 -12.06
C ILE A 77 5.78 -1.10 -13.26
N GLU A 78 4.52 -0.64 -13.33
CA GLU A 78 3.67 -0.89 -14.50
C GLU A 78 4.23 -0.25 -15.78
N ILE A 79 4.83 0.95 -15.67
CA ILE A 79 5.55 1.58 -16.77
C ILE A 79 6.75 0.73 -17.21
N GLU A 80 7.55 0.22 -16.26
CA GLU A 80 8.71 -0.64 -16.56
C GLU A 80 8.30 -1.94 -17.27
N ILE A 81 7.20 -2.57 -16.81
CA ILE A 81 6.63 -3.78 -17.44
C ILE A 81 6.23 -3.47 -18.89
N ASN A 82 5.47 -2.40 -19.11
CA ASN A 82 4.98 -2.02 -20.44
C ASN A 82 6.14 -1.71 -21.41
N HIS A 83 7.18 -1.03 -20.95
CA HIS A 83 8.37 -0.76 -21.76
C HIS A 83 9.09 -2.05 -22.15
N SER A 84 9.29 -2.95 -21.19
CA SER A 84 9.95 -4.23 -21.41
C SER A 84 9.20 -5.11 -22.43
N GLU A 85 7.87 -5.05 -22.44
CA GLU A 85 7.02 -5.78 -23.39
C GLU A 85 7.05 -5.20 -24.82
N GLN A 86 7.28 -3.89 -24.96
CA GLN A 86 7.38 -3.24 -26.27
C GLN A 86 8.75 -3.43 -26.94
N GLU A 87 9.78 -3.68 -26.14
CA GLU A 87 11.15 -3.94 -26.59
C GLU A 87 11.48 -5.42 -26.85
N SER A 88 10.57 -6.34 -26.46
CA SER A 88 10.71 -7.80 -26.60
C SER A 88 10.07 -8.32 -27.89
#